data_AF-A0A3E2GS54-F1
#
_entry.id   AF-A0A3E2GS54-F1
#
_cell.length_a   1.000
_cell.length_b   1.000
_cell.length_c   1.000
_cell.angle_alpha   90.00
_cell.angle_beta   90.00
_cell.angle_gamma   90.00
#
_symmetry.space_group_name_H-M   'P 1'
#
loop_
_entity.id
_entity.type
_entity.pdbx_description
1 polymer ?
#
loop_
_entity_poly.entity_id
_entity_poly.type
_entity_poly.pdbx_seq_one_letter_code
_entity_poly.pdbx_strand_id
1 'polypeptide(L)'
;MQIYCGTESNKPLYQTSNYQADLATRPDIPNPTQQDLYNHPSTFNYISLSGPQDNKLNGADPIYYNTQHSNGLLHIHYPVLYQFQHGQTVRALRARTEFNTYIWRLGEHQADLEHFEIVLKPPTGGMGDYDIVQVITEAHGKPTSYTKDQVEWTDTTKTHAVVSIGLNSHAVWNQKQQSNPIDERRQPGFVLIGDFLGDRSNMWYPYQSANFVQIGLNSPGGDPINDQTWAKFAGRLGDSYHTTLDRAHYFDGSDLKSEDWTFVVVVEKGGDLLGKIPSDLYIAEGPTGPGTRGWIVTSEEGAVRKARCYIKAVKLRVLTILQITKFHNAIEIEYVSEKCRWETYDTQT
;
A
#
# COMPACT_ATOMS: atom_id res chain seq x y z
N MET A 1 9.53 -7.72 -2.62
CA MET A 1 8.44 -8.70 -2.52
C MET A 1 8.45 -9.75 -3.67
N GLN A 2 9.34 -10.74 -3.84
CA GLN A 2 10.03 -11.59 -2.88
C GLN A 2 9.85 -11.05 -1.50
N ILE A 3 9.03 -11.70 -0.68
CA ILE A 3 9.22 -11.59 0.76
C ILE A 3 10.73 -11.88 0.94
N TYR A 4 11.56 -10.82 0.93
CA TYR A 4 13.00 -10.93 0.86
C TYR A 4 13.40 -10.85 2.30
N CYS A 5 13.41 -12.04 2.89
CA CYS A 5 14.06 -12.34 4.14
C CYS A 5 15.58 -12.11 3.97
N GLY A 6 16.04 -10.86 4.07
CA GLY A 6 17.44 -10.47 4.30
C GLY A 6 18.50 -10.92 3.28
N THR A 7 19.36 -9.99 2.85
CA THR A 7 20.71 -10.35 2.43
C THR A 7 21.61 -10.50 3.65
N GLU A 8 22.49 -11.51 3.58
CA GLU A 8 23.45 -11.99 4.58
C GLU A 8 22.94 -13.08 5.54
N SER A 9 23.11 -14.33 5.09
CA SER A 9 23.00 -15.58 5.88
C SER A 9 21.67 -15.81 6.59
N ASN A 10 20.76 -16.54 5.94
CA ASN A 10 19.74 -17.40 6.57
C ASN A 10 19.12 -16.87 7.88
N LYS A 11 18.49 -15.70 7.84
CA LYS A 11 17.61 -15.24 8.92
C LYS A 11 16.18 -15.16 8.41
N PRO A 12 15.39 -16.21 8.67
CA PRO A 12 14.05 -16.32 8.15
C PRO A 12 13.03 -15.52 8.96
N LEU A 13 11.99 -15.07 8.26
CA LEU A 13 10.80 -14.44 8.81
C LEU A 13 9.93 -15.53 9.49
N TYR A 14 10.12 -15.75 10.79
CA TYR A 14 9.39 -16.71 11.66
C TYR A 14 8.58 -15.94 12.74
N GLN A 15 7.47 -16.37 13.36
CA GLN A 15 6.75 -17.65 13.50
C GLN A 15 5.30 -17.38 14.00
N THR A 16 4.39 -18.28 13.65
CA THR A 16 3.05 -18.60 14.21
C THR A 16 1.85 -18.28 13.30
N SER A 17 0.83 -19.15 13.37
CA SER A 17 -0.49 -19.03 12.73
C SER A 17 -1.54 -19.56 13.71
N ASN A 18 -2.41 -18.72 14.26
CA ASN A 18 -3.54 -19.11 15.09
C ASN A 18 -4.86 -18.46 14.64
N TYR A 19 -5.93 -19.17 14.96
CA TYR A 19 -7.30 -18.68 15.01
C TYR A 19 -7.40 -17.59 16.08
N GLN A 20 -8.22 -16.55 15.88
CA GLN A 20 -8.58 -15.53 16.89
C GLN A 20 -8.32 -15.99 18.33
N ALA A 21 -7.28 -15.46 18.97
CA ALA A 21 -6.80 -15.55 20.37
C ALA A 21 -7.16 -16.72 21.32
N ASP A 22 -8.04 -17.68 21.02
CA ASP A 22 -8.62 -18.55 22.05
C ASP A 22 -8.99 -19.99 21.65
N LEU A 23 -9.17 -20.41 20.38
CA LEU A 23 -9.70 -21.78 20.14
C LEU A 23 -9.25 -22.46 18.81
N ALA A 24 -7.98 -22.94 18.74
CA ALA A 24 -7.59 -24.26 18.15
C ALA A 24 -6.06 -24.44 18.03
N THR A 25 -5.58 -25.61 18.44
CA THR A 25 -4.18 -26.07 18.49
C THR A 25 -3.67 -26.63 17.15
N ARG A 26 -3.26 -25.78 16.20
CA ARG A 26 -2.40 -26.23 15.10
C ARG A 26 -0.95 -25.85 15.42
N PRO A 27 0.03 -26.76 15.22
CA PRO A 27 1.42 -26.38 15.38
C PRO A 27 1.78 -25.36 14.30
N ASP A 28 2.57 -24.36 14.68
CA ASP A 28 3.09 -23.39 13.72
C ASP A 28 3.84 -24.08 12.59
N ILE A 29 3.75 -23.54 11.38
CA ILE A 29 4.67 -23.86 10.28
C ILE A 29 5.83 -22.86 10.37
N PRO A 30 7.05 -23.27 10.78
CA PRO A 30 8.19 -22.38 10.75
C PRO A 30 8.56 -22.11 9.29
N ASN A 31 8.69 -20.83 8.91
CA ASN A 31 8.92 -20.39 7.52
C ASN A 31 7.87 -20.87 6.52
N PRO A 32 6.63 -20.35 6.63
CA PRO A 32 5.65 -20.65 5.60
C PRO A 32 6.16 -20.14 4.25
N THR A 33 6.19 -21.03 3.27
CA THR A 33 6.41 -20.71 1.85
C THR A 33 5.12 -20.13 1.25
N GLN A 34 5.19 -19.53 0.06
CA GLN A 34 3.97 -19.13 -0.66
C GLN A 34 3.01 -20.31 -0.88
N GLN A 35 3.55 -21.51 -1.09
CA GLN A 35 2.76 -22.73 -1.23
C GLN A 35 2.03 -23.09 0.07
N ASP A 36 2.64 -22.86 1.24
CA ASP A 36 1.97 -23.05 2.52
C ASP A 36 0.80 -22.07 2.66
N LEU A 37 0.99 -20.80 2.30
CA LEU A 37 -0.09 -19.80 2.30
C LEU A 37 -1.26 -20.20 1.38
N TYR A 38 -0.93 -20.76 0.22
CA TYR A 38 -1.92 -21.29 -0.72
C TYR A 38 -2.68 -22.51 -0.18
N ASN A 39 -1.99 -23.42 0.50
CA ASN A 39 -2.58 -24.61 1.12
C ASN A 39 -3.39 -24.28 2.39
N HIS A 40 -3.19 -23.08 2.95
CA HIS A 40 -3.83 -22.60 4.16
C HIS A 40 -4.59 -21.27 3.96
N PRO A 41 -5.53 -21.18 3.00
CA PRO A 41 -6.13 -19.92 2.60
C PRO A 41 -7.18 -19.37 3.58
N SER A 42 -7.46 -20.08 4.68
CA SER A 42 -8.53 -19.76 5.62
C SER A 42 -8.32 -18.41 6.32
N THR A 43 -9.40 -17.67 6.55
CA THR A 43 -9.44 -16.46 7.41
C THR A 43 -9.05 -16.73 8.86
N PHE A 44 -8.98 -18.01 9.23
CA PHE A 44 -8.62 -18.47 10.56
C PHE A 44 -7.12 -18.70 10.77
N ASN A 45 -6.30 -18.54 9.74
CA ASN A 45 -4.85 -18.63 9.87
C ASN A 45 -4.27 -17.21 10.00
N TYR A 46 -3.05 -17.09 10.53
CA TYR A 46 -2.25 -15.88 10.36
C TYR A 46 -0.81 -16.19 9.97
N ILE A 47 -0.06 -15.17 9.56
CA ILE A 47 1.38 -15.24 9.42
C ILE A 47 2.02 -14.17 10.29
N SER A 48 2.91 -14.54 11.20
CA SER A 48 3.71 -13.55 11.91
C SER A 48 4.81 -13.02 11.00
N LEU A 49 4.97 -11.70 10.97
CA LEU A 49 6.05 -11.03 10.23
C LEU A 49 7.10 -10.54 11.24
N SER A 50 8.32 -11.07 11.14
CA SER A 50 9.43 -10.67 12.02
C SER A 50 10.11 -9.37 11.59
N GLY A 51 10.15 -8.39 12.49
CA GLY A 51 11.05 -7.23 12.44
C GLY A 51 10.51 -6.01 11.67
N PRO A 52 10.95 -4.79 12.05
CA PRO A 52 10.56 -3.57 11.36
C PRO A 52 11.22 -3.50 9.97
N GLN A 53 10.48 -3.04 8.96
CA GLN A 53 11.08 -2.52 7.73
C GLN A 53 11.63 -1.12 8.04
N ASP A 54 12.76 -0.75 7.45
CA ASP A 54 13.04 0.67 7.29
C ASP A 54 11.88 1.27 6.48
N ASN A 55 11.30 2.40 6.90
CA ASN A 55 10.19 3.12 6.25
C ASN A 55 10.49 3.61 4.82
N LYS A 56 11.45 3.00 4.13
CA LYS A 56 11.88 3.32 2.78
C LYS A 56 11.37 2.23 1.85
N LEU A 57 10.39 2.59 1.03
CA LEU A 57 10.12 1.88 -0.22
C LEU A 57 11.32 2.09 -1.13
N ASN A 58 12.34 1.24 -0.98
CA ASN A 58 13.51 1.27 -1.85
C ASN A 58 13.06 0.84 -3.24
N GLY A 59 13.40 1.60 -4.29
CA GLY A 59 12.96 1.33 -5.67
C GLY A 59 13.38 -0.03 -6.27
N ALA A 60 14.08 -0.87 -5.51
CA ALA A 60 14.40 -2.25 -5.84
C ALA A 60 13.26 -3.23 -5.53
N ASP A 61 12.29 -2.84 -4.69
CA ASP A 61 11.19 -3.71 -4.35
C ASP A 61 10.20 -3.87 -5.53
N PRO A 62 9.71 -5.09 -5.79
CA PRO A 62 8.64 -5.32 -6.74
C PRO A 62 7.38 -4.59 -6.36
N ILE A 63 6.70 -4.13 -7.40
CA ILE A 63 5.40 -3.49 -7.31
C ILE A 63 4.38 -4.48 -7.78
N TYR A 64 3.49 -4.84 -6.87
CA TYR A 64 2.37 -5.66 -7.23
C TYR A 64 1.31 -4.86 -7.95
N TYR A 65 0.64 -5.52 -8.88
CA TYR A 65 -0.55 -4.97 -9.48
C TYR A 65 -1.55 -6.07 -9.82
N ASN A 66 -2.83 -5.71 -9.77
CA ASN A 66 -3.91 -6.48 -10.36
C ASN A 66 -4.69 -5.63 -11.36
N THR A 67 -5.40 -6.28 -12.28
CA THR A 67 -6.22 -5.58 -13.28
C THR A 67 -7.64 -6.13 -13.29
N GLN A 68 -8.63 -5.24 -13.24
CA GLN A 68 -10.04 -5.57 -13.37
C GLN A 68 -10.68 -4.75 -14.48
N HIS A 69 -11.65 -5.33 -15.18
CA HIS A 69 -12.52 -4.66 -16.13
C HIS A 69 -13.91 -4.61 -15.54
N SER A 70 -14.43 -3.41 -15.37
CA SER A 70 -15.78 -3.19 -14.86
C SER A 70 -16.38 -1.97 -15.55
N ASN A 71 -17.64 -2.06 -15.97
CA ASN A 71 -18.37 -0.95 -16.60
C ASN A 71 -17.63 -0.30 -17.79
N GLY A 72 -16.90 -1.09 -18.57
CA GLY A 72 -16.11 -0.61 -19.71
C GLY A 72 -14.84 0.17 -19.35
N LEU A 73 -14.47 0.19 -18.07
CA LEU A 73 -13.22 0.78 -17.57
C LEU A 73 -12.23 -0.32 -17.19
N LEU A 74 -10.94 -0.02 -17.30
CA LEU A 74 -9.85 -0.84 -16.80
C LEU A 74 -9.37 -0.24 -15.48
N HIS A 75 -9.46 -1.02 -14.41
CA HIS A 75 -8.95 -0.70 -13.09
C HIS A 75 -7.59 -1.36 -12.93
N ILE A 76 -6.58 -0.58 -12.55
CA ILE A 76 -5.27 -1.09 -12.15
C ILE A 76 -5.15 -0.88 -10.66
N HIS A 77 -5.16 -1.97 -9.92
CA HIS A 77 -5.01 -2.00 -8.47
C HIS A 77 -3.55 -2.22 -8.11
N TYR A 78 -3.05 -1.45 -7.16
CA TYR A 78 -1.68 -1.56 -6.69
C TYR A 78 -1.68 -1.78 -5.18
N PRO A 79 -1.63 -3.04 -4.74
CA PRO A 79 -1.51 -3.35 -3.32
C PRO A 79 -0.12 -3.01 -2.79
N VAL A 80 -0.09 -2.41 -1.61
CA VAL A 80 1.13 -2.05 -0.88
C VAL A 80 1.11 -2.77 0.45
N LEU A 81 1.99 -3.76 0.59
CA LEU A 81 2.19 -4.47 1.84
C LEU A 81 3.36 -3.82 2.59
N TYR A 82 3.06 -3.21 3.72
CA TYR A 82 4.03 -2.80 4.72
C TYR A 82 4.26 -3.96 5.67
N GLN A 83 5.49 -4.12 6.17
CA GLN A 83 5.80 -5.20 7.11
C GLN A 83 5.36 -4.89 8.54
N PHE A 84 5.32 -3.61 8.93
CA PHE A 84 5.05 -3.21 10.31
C PHE A 84 4.54 -1.78 10.38
N GLN A 85 3.34 -1.58 10.89
CA GLN A 85 2.83 -0.26 11.22
C GLN A 85 3.25 0.11 12.63
N HIS A 86 3.96 1.22 12.72
CA HIS A 86 4.39 1.82 13.97
C HIS A 86 3.20 2.39 14.75
N GLY A 87 3.45 2.89 15.96
CA GLY A 87 2.40 3.54 16.74
C GLY A 87 1.86 4.82 16.09
N GLN A 88 1.03 5.55 16.81
CA GLN A 88 0.30 6.67 16.23
C GLN A 88 1.14 7.96 16.15
N THR A 89 0.96 8.72 15.08
CA THR A 89 1.40 10.11 15.01
C THR A 89 0.30 11.03 15.53
N VAL A 90 0.67 11.97 16.40
CA VAL A 90 -0.28 12.85 17.06
C VAL A 90 0.22 14.28 17.14
N ARG A 91 -0.73 15.21 17.15
CA ARG A 91 -0.51 16.60 17.59
C ARG A 91 -1.19 16.81 18.93
N ALA A 92 -0.41 17.12 19.95
CA ALA A 92 -0.94 17.63 21.21
C ALA A 92 -1.48 19.05 21.01
N LEU A 93 -2.75 19.26 21.35
CA LEU A 93 -3.45 20.54 21.18
C LEU A 93 -3.45 21.37 22.48
N ARG A 94 -2.33 21.33 23.22
CA ARG A 94 -2.14 22.10 24.47
C ARG A 94 -2.02 23.57 24.11
N ALA A 95 -2.96 24.39 24.58
CA ALA A 95 -3.04 25.81 24.22
C ALA A 95 -1.68 26.53 24.39
N ARG A 96 -1.23 27.20 23.31
CA ARG A 96 0.05 27.95 23.21
C ARG A 96 1.33 27.10 23.21
N THR A 97 1.22 25.80 23.33
CA THR A 97 2.35 24.86 23.43
C THR A 97 2.02 23.57 22.68
N GLU A 98 1.48 23.70 21.47
CA GLU A 98 1.20 22.55 20.62
C GLU A 98 2.51 21.88 20.21
N PHE A 99 2.51 20.55 20.14
CA PHE A 99 3.67 19.79 19.67
C PHE A 99 3.22 18.56 18.91
N ASN A 100 4.04 18.15 17.93
CA ASN A 100 3.85 16.88 17.22
C ASN A 100 4.72 15.83 17.89
N THR A 101 4.16 14.65 18.10
CA THR A 101 4.88 13.54 18.71
C THR A 101 4.44 12.23 18.08
N TYR A 102 5.37 11.29 18.05
CA TYR A 102 5.08 9.90 17.77
C TYR A 102 4.93 9.15 19.09
N ILE A 103 3.78 8.50 19.25
CA ILE A 103 3.50 7.59 20.36
C ILE A 103 3.97 6.20 19.96
N TRP A 104 4.76 5.57 20.81
CA TRP A 104 5.19 4.21 20.59
C TRP A 104 4.13 3.20 21.03
N ARG A 105 4.09 2.11 20.27
CA ARG A 105 3.32 0.88 20.50
C ARG A 105 1.81 0.98 20.51
N LEU A 106 1.21 2.03 21.07
CA LEU A 106 -0.23 2.22 21.00
C LEU A 106 -0.66 2.35 19.53
N GLY A 107 -1.57 1.47 19.09
CA GLY A 107 -2.00 1.34 17.70
C GLY A 107 -0.96 0.76 16.73
N GLU A 108 0.15 0.18 17.21
CA GLU A 108 1.10 -0.54 16.34
C GLU A 108 0.50 -1.90 15.92
N HIS A 109 0.87 -2.40 14.75
CA HIS A 109 0.60 -3.78 14.37
C HIS A 109 1.58 -4.30 13.33
N GLN A 110 1.74 -5.63 13.31
CA GLN A 110 2.45 -6.30 12.24
C GLN A 110 1.64 -6.24 10.95
N ALA A 111 2.36 -6.04 9.86
CA ALA A 111 1.84 -5.82 8.52
C ALA A 111 0.89 -4.64 8.40
N ASP A 112 0.82 -4.06 7.21
CA ASP A 112 -0.33 -3.27 6.80
C ASP A 112 -0.53 -3.42 5.30
N LEU A 113 -1.77 -3.46 4.83
CA LEU A 113 -2.11 -3.72 3.44
C LEU A 113 -3.01 -2.62 2.94
N GLU A 114 -2.37 -1.65 2.30
CA GLU A 114 -3.03 -0.53 1.66
C GLU A 114 -3.12 -0.72 0.16
N HIS A 115 -3.92 0.11 -0.50
CA HIS A 115 -4.21 -0.02 -1.91
C HIS A 115 -4.38 1.35 -2.55
N PHE A 116 -3.83 1.49 -3.76
CA PHE A 116 -4.19 2.59 -4.64
C PHE A 116 -4.62 2.07 -6.01
N GLU A 117 -5.50 2.81 -6.66
CA GLU A 117 -6.13 2.40 -7.91
C GLU A 117 -6.00 3.49 -8.97
N ILE A 118 -5.74 3.07 -10.20
CA ILE A 118 -5.85 3.92 -11.39
C ILE A 118 -6.97 3.36 -12.26
N VAL A 119 -7.97 4.19 -12.55
CA VAL A 119 -9.08 3.84 -13.43
C VAL A 119 -8.85 4.46 -14.80
N LEU A 120 -8.86 3.60 -15.81
CA LEU A 120 -8.55 3.92 -17.19
C LEU A 120 -9.79 3.72 -18.06
N LYS A 121 -10.06 4.71 -18.91
CA LYS A 121 -11.04 4.59 -19.99
C LYS A 121 -10.33 4.17 -21.28
N PRO A 122 -10.78 3.09 -21.94
CA PRO A 122 -10.21 2.68 -23.22
C PRO A 122 -10.48 3.74 -24.29
N PRO A 123 -9.61 3.86 -25.31
CA PRO A 123 -9.81 4.79 -26.41
C PRO A 123 -11.07 4.46 -27.20
N THR A 124 -11.81 5.49 -27.62
CA THR A 124 -12.97 5.34 -28.49
C THR A 124 -12.54 4.73 -29.84
N GLY A 125 -13.12 3.59 -30.22
CA GLY A 125 -12.77 2.89 -31.46
C GLY A 125 -11.57 1.96 -31.37
N GLY A 126 -11.05 1.68 -30.16
CA GLY A 126 -10.01 0.68 -29.92
C GLY A 126 -8.60 1.07 -30.38
N MET A 127 -8.44 2.23 -31.02
CA MET A 127 -7.16 2.80 -31.44
C MET A 127 -6.87 4.07 -30.63
N GLY A 128 -5.78 4.09 -29.87
CA GLY A 128 -5.34 5.25 -29.09
C GLY A 128 -4.77 4.91 -27.72
N ASP A 129 -4.42 5.95 -26.96
CA ASP A 129 -3.96 5.83 -25.57
C ASP A 129 -5.18 5.74 -24.63
N TYR A 130 -5.05 4.98 -23.54
CA TYR A 130 -6.03 4.99 -22.45
C TYR A 130 -6.02 6.37 -21.76
N ASP A 131 -7.18 6.85 -21.34
CA ASP A 131 -7.28 8.05 -20.54
C ASP A 131 -7.48 7.70 -19.06
N ILE A 132 -6.68 8.31 -18.18
CA ILE A 132 -6.90 8.17 -16.74
C ILE A 132 -8.10 9.03 -16.36
N VAL A 133 -9.17 8.38 -15.92
CA VAL A 133 -10.40 9.08 -15.52
C VAL A 133 -10.46 9.33 -14.02
N GLN A 134 -9.85 8.46 -13.22
CA GLN A 134 -9.92 8.52 -11.77
C GLN A 134 -8.70 7.87 -11.12
N VAL A 135 -8.34 8.38 -9.95
CA VAL A 135 -7.36 7.78 -9.04
C VAL A 135 -8.06 7.57 -7.70
N ILE A 136 -7.90 6.40 -7.11
CA ILE A 136 -8.46 6.06 -5.81
C ILE A 136 -7.30 5.79 -4.85
N THR A 137 -7.33 6.41 -3.68
CA THR A 137 -6.38 6.14 -2.60
C THR A 137 -7.12 5.55 -1.40
N GLU A 138 -6.52 4.60 -0.71
CA GLU A 138 -7.10 3.95 0.47
C GLU A 138 -6.35 4.39 1.73
N ALA A 139 -7.12 4.69 2.78
CA ALA A 139 -6.59 4.94 4.10
C ALA A 139 -7.42 4.15 5.11
N HIS A 140 -6.81 3.18 5.79
CA HIS A 140 -7.48 2.35 6.79
C HIS A 140 -8.75 1.67 6.25
N GLY A 141 -8.69 1.14 5.02
CA GLY A 141 -9.82 0.50 4.35
C GLY A 141 -10.88 1.44 3.79
N LYS A 142 -10.66 2.76 3.80
CA LYS A 142 -11.59 3.76 3.27
C LYS A 142 -11.09 4.36 1.96
N PRO A 143 -11.66 3.96 0.81
CA PRO A 143 -11.26 4.52 -0.48
C PRO A 143 -11.77 5.95 -0.65
N THR A 144 -10.90 6.83 -1.15
CA THR A 144 -11.24 8.18 -1.58
C THR A 144 -10.91 8.34 -3.06
N SER A 145 -11.87 8.88 -3.81
CA SER A 145 -11.80 8.99 -5.27
C SER A 145 -11.50 10.41 -5.73
N TYR A 146 -10.59 10.54 -6.68
CA TYR A 146 -10.16 11.81 -7.27
C TYR A 146 -10.26 11.75 -8.79
N THR A 147 -10.79 12.79 -9.39
CA THR A 147 -10.69 13.00 -10.84
C THR A 147 -9.24 13.33 -11.23
N LYS A 148 -8.90 13.11 -12.51
CA LYS A 148 -7.55 13.38 -13.06
C LYS A 148 -6.99 14.77 -12.68
N ASP A 149 -7.83 15.80 -12.62
CA ASP A 149 -7.42 17.17 -12.33
C ASP A 149 -7.24 17.47 -10.83
N GLN A 150 -7.83 16.66 -9.96
CA GLN A 150 -7.66 16.75 -8.50
C GLN A 150 -6.35 16.10 -8.04
N VAL A 151 -5.75 15.26 -8.87
CA VAL A 151 -4.53 14.50 -8.58
C VAL A 151 -3.27 15.33 -8.83
N GLU A 152 -2.26 15.09 -8.00
CA GLU A 152 -0.90 15.55 -8.24
C GLU A 152 -0.15 14.57 -9.16
N TRP A 153 0.62 15.10 -10.11
CA TRP A 153 1.29 14.31 -11.14
C TRP A 153 2.79 14.61 -11.13
N THR A 154 3.63 13.60 -11.37
CA THR A 154 5.08 13.80 -11.49
C THR A 154 5.48 14.36 -12.85
N ASP A 155 4.58 14.30 -13.82
CA ASP A 155 4.82 14.71 -15.19
C ASP A 155 3.67 15.57 -15.74
N THR A 156 3.99 16.39 -16.73
CA THR A 156 3.02 17.29 -17.37
C THR A 156 2.01 16.54 -18.25
N THR A 157 2.32 15.31 -18.64
CA THR A 157 1.43 14.45 -19.43
C THR A 157 0.35 13.76 -18.59
N LYS A 158 0.40 13.93 -17.26
CA LYS A 158 -0.53 13.35 -16.29
C LYS A 158 -0.66 11.83 -16.44
N THR A 159 0.48 11.13 -16.44
CA THR A 159 0.53 9.66 -16.58
C THR A 159 0.95 8.94 -15.31
N HIS A 160 1.71 9.60 -14.42
CA HIS A 160 2.14 9.04 -13.16
C HIS A 160 1.64 9.87 -11.97
N ALA A 161 0.64 9.35 -11.28
CA ALA A 161 0.09 9.99 -10.09
C ALA A 161 1.12 9.98 -8.96
N VAL A 162 1.21 11.09 -8.24
CA VAL A 162 1.95 11.18 -6.98
C VAL A 162 1.11 10.55 -5.89
N VAL A 163 1.71 9.61 -5.17
CA VAL A 163 1.09 8.91 -4.06
C VAL A 163 1.91 9.22 -2.81
N SER A 164 1.26 9.86 -1.83
CA SER A 164 1.87 10.21 -0.54
C SER A 164 1.43 9.23 0.52
N ILE A 165 2.35 8.88 1.43
CA ILE A 165 2.11 7.92 2.50
C ILE A 165 2.15 8.67 3.83
N GLY A 166 1.18 8.41 4.70
CA GLY A 166 1.14 8.96 6.05
C GLY A 166 2.31 8.47 6.91
N LEU A 167 2.93 9.38 7.66
CA LEU A 167 3.99 9.02 8.61
C LEU A 167 3.46 8.04 9.66
N ASN A 168 4.05 6.84 9.68
CA ASN A 168 3.77 5.70 10.58
C ASN A 168 2.37 5.07 10.51
N SER A 169 1.42 5.66 9.80
CA SER A 169 0.08 5.11 9.59
C SER A 169 -0.11 4.35 8.29
N HIS A 170 0.82 4.52 7.34
CA HIS A 170 0.83 3.90 6.00
C HIS A 170 -0.33 4.23 5.07
N ALA A 171 -1.36 4.92 5.56
CA ALA A 171 -2.47 5.42 4.78
C ALA A 171 -1.99 6.17 3.53
N VAL A 172 -2.68 5.90 2.42
CA VAL A 172 -2.31 6.38 1.10
C VAL A 172 -3.18 7.57 0.71
N TRP A 173 -2.52 8.67 0.30
CA TRP A 173 -3.16 9.96 0.09
C TRP A 173 -2.74 10.67 -1.19
N ASN A 174 -3.68 11.43 -1.75
CA ASN A 174 -3.41 12.46 -2.75
C ASN A 174 -3.12 13.80 -2.05
N GLN A 175 -1.85 14.10 -1.79
CA GLN A 175 -1.41 15.26 -1.00
C GLN A 175 -1.98 16.60 -1.46
N LYS A 176 -2.24 16.78 -2.77
CA LYS A 176 -2.83 18.02 -3.32
C LYS A 176 -4.20 18.37 -2.74
N GLN A 177 -4.95 17.37 -2.26
CA GLN A 177 -6.29 17.55 -1.70
C GLN A 177 -6.32 17.47 -0.18
N GLN A 178 -5.16 17.42 0.49
CA GLN A 178 -5.07 17.15 1.91
C GLN A 178 -4.45 18.31 2.69
N SER A 179 -4.89 18.47 3.95
CA SER A 179 -4.17 19.27 4.93
C SER A 179 -2.97 18.49 5.47
N ASN A 180 -2.07 19.16 6.19
CA ASN A 180 -0.99 18.50 6.91
C ASN A 180 -0.89 19.07 8.35
N PRO A 181 -1.28 18.31 9.39
CA PRO A 181 -1.73 16.91 9.35
C PRO A 181 -3.10 16.73 8.70
N ILE A 182 -3.36 15.51 8.26
CA ILE A 182 -4.69 15.00 7.93
C ILE A 182 -5.36 14.63 9.26
N ASP A 183 -6.58 15.08 9.46
CA ASP A 183 -7.32 14.84 10.70
C ASP A 183 -8.09 13.53 10.60
N GLU A 184 -7.59 12.49 11.26
CA GLU A 184 -8.31 11.22 11.34
C GLU A 184 -9.24 11.18 12.54
N ARG A 185 -8.75 11.66 13.69
CA ARG A 185 -9.52 11.77 14.93
C ARG A 185 -9.04 12.97 15.73
N ARG A 186 -9.98 13.82 16.18
CA ARG A 186 -9.67 14.99 17.00
C ARG A 186 -10.50 15.04 18.27
N GLN A 187 -9.81 15.32 19.38
CA GLN A 187 -10.41 15.79 20.62
C GLN A 187 -9.92 17.23 20.89
N PRO A 188 -10.76 18.26 20.61
CA PRO A 188 -10.35 19.65 20.68
C PRO A 188 -9.75 20.04 22.04
N GLY A 189 -8.60 20.71 22.01
CA GLY A 189 -7.85 21.14 23.21
C GLY A 189 -6.99 20.04 23.85
N PHE A 190 -7.02 18.82 23.33
CA PHE A 190 -6.26 17.69 23.87
C PHE A 190 -5.33 17.09 22.82
N VAL A 191 -5.89 16.45 21.80
CA VAL A 191 -5.10 15.67 20.83
C VAL A 191 -5.78 15.63 19.47
N LEU A 192 -4.97 15.64 18.43
CA LEU A 192 -5.31 15.17 17.08
C LEU A 192 -4.46 13.94 16.80
N ILE A 193 -5.09 12.86 16.38
CA ILE A 193 -4.47 11.69 15.78
C ILE A 193 -4.66 11.84 14.27
N GLY A 194 -3.60 11.63 13.51
CA GLY A 194 -3.73 11.54 12.07
C GLY A 194 -2.43 11.76 11.34
N ASP A 195 -2.53 11.81 10.01
CA ASP A 195 -1.37 11.57 9.17
C ASP A 195 -0.58 12.83 8.89
N PHE A 196 0.73 12.68 8.99
CA PHE A 196 1.67 13.72 8.62
C PHE A 196 2.32 13.32 7.31
N LEU A 197 2.09 14.13 6.28
CA LEU A 197 2.70 13.90 4.98
C LEU A 197 4.07 14.55 4.94
N GLY A 198 5.06 13.82 4.41
CA GLY A 198 6.40 14.32 4.19
C GLY A 198 6.48 15.42 3.14
N ASP A 199 7.68 15.97 2.97
CA ASP A 199 8.03 16.73 1.79
C ASP A 199 8.14 15.81 0.57
N ARG A 200 8.14 16.40 -0.64
CA ARG A 200 8.12 15.63 -1.91
C ARG A 200 9.30 14.67 -2.09
N SER A 201 10.37 14.83 -1.30
CA SER A 201 11.56 13.99 -1.36
C SER A 201 11.32 12.56 -0.86
N ASN A 202 10.24 12.32 -0.09
CA ASN A 202 9.86 11.01 0.45
C ASN A 202 8.62 10.39 -0.23
N MET A 203 8.26 10.87 -1.43
CA MET A 203 7.15 10.32 -2.20
C MET A 203 7.51 8.97 -2.83
N TRP A 204 6.53 8.10 -2.93
CA TRP A 204 6.68 6.84 -3.63
C TRP A 204 6.46 7.03 -5.14
N TYR A 205 7.37 6.51 -5.94
CA TYR A 205 7.34 6.62 -7.40
C TYR A 205 7.29 5.24 -8.06
N PRO A 206 6.11 4.60 -8.12
CA PRO A 206 5.97 3.23 -8.61
C PRO A 206 6.62 2.99 -9.98
N TYR A 207 6.48 3.95 -10.90
CA TYR A 207 6.98 3.84 -12.26
C TYR A 207 8.51 3.74 -12.38
N GLN A 208 9.24 4.06 -11.31
CA GLN A 208 10.71 3.91 -11.28
C GLN A 208 11.14 2.47 -11.01
N SER A 209 10.26 1.60 -10.51
CA SER A 209 10.58 0.18 -10.34
C SER A 209 10.63 -0.53 -11.69
N ALA A 210 11.64 -1.37 -11.89
CA ALA A 210 11.72 -2.25 -13.05
C ALA A 210 10.94 -3.56 -12.87
N ASN A 211 10.44 -3.83 -11.65
CA ASN A 211 9.96 -5.13 -11.23
C ASN A 211 8.46 -5.10 -10.91
N PHE A 212 7.63 -5.14 -11.95
CA PHE A 212 6.18 -5.23 -11.79
C PHE A 212 5.73 -6.70 -11.76
N VAL A 213 5.09 -7.10 -10.66
CA VAL A 213 4.62 -8.48 -10.44
C VAL A 213 3.10 -8.48 -10.45
N GLN A 214 2.51 -9.20 -11.40
CA GLN A 214 1.06 -9.34 -11.43
C GLN A 214 0.61 -10.30 -10.32
N ILE A 215 -0.29 -9.84 -9.46
CA ILE A 215 -0.96 -10.64 -8.43
C ILE A 215 -2.46 -10.66 -8.71
N GLY A 216 -3.12 -11.79 -8.47
CA GLY A 216 -4.57 -11.87 -8.54
C GLY A 216 -5.05 -13.31 -8.53
N LEU A 217 -6.38 -13.48 -8.56
CA LEU A 217 -7.07 -14.75 -8.66
C LEU A 217 -7.92 -14.78 -9.93
N ASN A 218 -7.75 -15.79 -10.78
CA ASN A 218 -8.56 -15.98 -11.98
C ASN A 218 -10.03 -16.23 -11.61
N SER A 219 -10.94 -15.63 -12.37
CA SER A 219 -12.36 -15.98 -12.38
C SER A 219 -12.69 -16.85 -13.60
N PRO A 220 -13.56 -17.88 -13.49
CA PRO A 220 -14.21 -18.42 -12.30
C PRO A 220 -13.44 -19.64 -11.76
N GLY A 221 -12.59 -19.47 -10.76
CA GLY A 221 -11.85 -20.60 -10.17
C GLY A 221 -11.05 -20.25 -8.93
N GLY A 222 -10.72 -18.96 -8.77
CA GLY A 222 -9.94 -18.49 -7.64
C GLY A 222 -8.51 -19.03 -7.68
N ASP A 223 -8.01 -19.38 -8.87
CA ASP A 223 -6.66 -19.87 -9.06
C ASP A 223 -5.70 -18.68 -9.13
N PRO A 224 -4.56 -18.71 -8.42
CA PRO A 224 -3.57 -17.65 -8.47
C PRO A 224 -3.06 -17.37 -9.88
N ILE A 225 -2.81 -16.10 -10.16
CA ILE A 225 -2.14 -15.68 -11.39
C ILE A 225 -0.63 -15.89 -11.24
N ASN A 226 -0.03 -16.57 -12.23
CA ASN A 226 1.38 -16.93 -12.27
C ASN A 226 1.80 -17.74 -11.01
N ASP A 227 2.97 -17.45 -10.47
CA ASP A 227 3.56 -18.06 -9.27
C ASP A 227 3.17 -17.35 -7.97
N GLN A 228 2.27 -16.35 -8.01
CA GLN A 228 1.89 -15.55 -6.84
C GLN A 228 0.80 -16.23 -6.00
N THR A 229 1.10 -17.43 -5.51
CA THR A 229 0.12 -18.30 -4.86
C THR A 229 -0.42 -17.74 -3.53
N TRP A 230 0.33 -16.83 -2.91
CA TRP A 230 -0.09 -16.09 -1.72
C TRP A 230 -1.29 -15.15 -1.96
N ALA A 231 -1.65 -14.84 -3.21
CA ALA A 231 -2.85 -14.07 -3.56
C ALA A 231 -4.15 -14.69 -2.99
N LYS A 232 -4.16 -16.01 -2.76
CA LYS A 232 -5.31 -16.75 -2.23
C LYS A 232 -5.42 -16.71 -0.71
N PHE A 233 -4.36 -16.29 -0.03
CA PHE A 233 -4.34 -16.29 1.43
C PHE A 233 -5.32 -15.26 1.98
N ALA A 234 -6.32 -15.72 2.73
CA ALA A 234 -7.35 -14.88 3.35
C ALA A 234 -7.14 -14.69 4.87
N GLY A 235 -6.14 -15.36 5.44
CA GLY A 235 -5.78 -15.23 6.86
C GLY A 235 -5.19 -13.86 7.22
N ARG A 236 -4.91 -13.64 8.50
CA ARG A 236 -4.32 -12.39 8.99
C ARG A 236 -2.82 -12.30 8.65
N LEU A 237 -2.38 -11.14 8.21
CA LEU A 237 -0.99 -10.79 8.01
C LEU A 237 -0.53 -10.10 9.28
N GLY A 238 0.15 -10.81 10.18
CA GLY A 238 0.57 -10.31 11.48
C GLY A 238 -0.03 -11.09 12.66
N ASP A 239 0.69 -11.06 13.77
CA ASP A 239 0.22 -11.59 15.05
C ASP A 239 -0.84 -10.68 15.70
N SER A 240 -1.42 -11.13 16.82
CA SER A 240 -2.25 -10.30 17.68
C SER A 240 -1.67 -10.21 19.08
N TYR A 241 -1.53 -8.98 19.58
CA TYR A 241 -0.98 -8.74 20.91
C TYR A 241 -1.49 -7.42 21.49
N HIS A 242 -1.40 -7.29 22.80
CA HIS A 242 -1.75 -6.05 23.47
C HIS A 242 -0.68 -4.98 23.24
N THR A 243 -1.16 -3.78 22.98
CA THR A 243 -0.35 -2.58 22.82
C THR A 243 -0.61 -1.62 23.97
N THR A 244 0.38 -0.79 24.28
CA THR A 244 0.28 0.19 25.37
C THR A 244 1.04 1.45 25.00
N LEU A 245 0.66 2.58 25.60
CA LEU A 245 1.51 3.76 25.63
C LEU A 245 2.70 3.48 26.56
N ASP A 246 3.90 3.31 26.01
CA ASP A 246 5.12 3.07 26.81
C ASP A 246 6.15 4.20 26.71
N ARG A 247 6.25 4.86 25.55
CA ARG A 247 7.11 6.03 25.32
C ARG A 247 6.59 6.89 24.16
N ALA A 248 7.13 8.10 24.03
CA ALA A 248 6.87 9.00 22.92
C ALA A 248 8.07 9.90 22.67
N HIS A 249 8.26 10.36 21.43
CA HIS A 249 9.31 11.32 21.06
C HIS A 249 8.76 12.41 20.14
N TYR A 250 9.43 13.55 20.06
CA TYR A 250 9.14 14.54 19.01
C TYR A 250 9.53 13.99 17.65
N PHE A 251 8.98 14.54 16.57
CA PHE A 251 9.28 14.07 15.20
C PHE A 251 10.75 14.18 14.78
N ASP A 252 11.56 14.99 15.47
CA ASP A 252 13.01 15.06 15.27
C ASP A 252 13.77 13.89 15.95
N GLY A 253 13.03 12.99 16.62
CA GLY A 253 13.57 11.83 17.34
C GLY A 253 14.00 12.12 18.78
N SER A 254 13.96 13.38 19.23
CA SER A 254 14.31 13.73 20.61
C SER A 254 13.20 13.35 21.60
N ASP A 255 13.60 12.97 22.81
CA ASP A 255 12.65 12.61 23.87
C ASP A 255 11.73 13.79 24.22
N LEU A 256 10.49 13.48 24.58
CA LEU A 256 9.57 14.51 25.09
C LEU A 256 10.10 15.12 26.39
N LYS A 257 9.94 16.44 26.52
CA LYS A 257 10.12 17.10 27.82
C LYS A 257 9.14 16.51 28.85
N SER A 258 9.53 16.53 30.12
CA SER A 258 8.74 15.95 31.22
C SER A 258 7.28 16.44 31.25
N GLU A 259 7.05 17.73 30.99
CA GLU A 259 5.71 18.31 30.92
C GLU A 259 4.88 17.83 29.71
N ASP A 260 5.53 17.57 28.58
CA ASP A 260 4.88 17.08 27.36
C ASP A 260 4.55 15.59 27.48
N TRP A 261 5.48 14.81 28.05
CA TRP A 261 5.21 13.42 28.40
C TRP A 261 4.06 13.29 29.41
N THR A 262 4.07 14.11 30.47
CA THR A 262 2.98 14.13 31.46
C THR A 262 1.64 14.44 30.79
N PHE A 263 1.62 15.39 29.87
CA PHE A 263 0.42 15.72 29.10
C PHE A 263 -0.07 14.51 28.29
N VAL A 264 0.81 13.85 27.53
CA VAL A 264 0.46 12.66 26.73
C VAL A 264 -0.14 11.56 27.62
N VAL A 265 0.50 11.23 28.74
CA VAL A 265 0.02 10.20 29.68
C VAL A 265 -1.33 10.56 30.32
N VAL A 266 -1.54 11.82 30.69
CA VAL A 266 -2.82 12.26 31.28
C VAL A 266 -3.94 12.22 30.25
N VAL A 267 -3.67 12.65 29.01
CA VAL A 267 -4.65 12.59 27.92
C VAL A 267 -4.99 11.14 27.57
N GLU A 268 -4.01 10.26 27.53
CA GLU A 268 -4.22 8.84 27.25
C GLU A 268 -5.07 8.19 28.35
N LYS A 269 -4.64 8.25 29.61
CA LYS A 269 -5.39 7.68 30.74
C LYS A 269 -6.79 8.28 30.91
N GLY A 270 -6.90 9.58 30.72
CA GLY A 270 -8.19 10.28 30.78
C GLY A 270 -9.10 9.85 29.62
N GLY A 271 -8.53 9.68 28.43
CA GLY A 271 -9.23 9.18 27.25
C GLY A 271 -9.72 7.74 27.43
N ASP A 272 -8.87 6.85 27.95
CA ASP A 272 -9.21 5.46 28.26
C ASP A 272 -10.34 5.37 29.30
N LEU A 273 -10.19 6.06 30.44
CA LEU A 273 -11.21 6.10 31.51
C LEU A 273 -12.57 6.59 31.01
N LEU A 274 -12.59 7.51 30.04
CA LEU A 274 -13.80 8.08 29.46
C LEU A 274 -14.31 7.31 28.22
N GLY A 275 -13.67 6.21 27.83
CA GLY A 275 -14.01 5.44 26.63
C GLY A 275 -13.87 6.24 25.34
N LYS A 276 -12.95 7.21 25.31
CA LYS A 276 -12.63 8.03 24.13
C LYS A 276 -11.51 7.43 23.30
N ILE A 277 -10.71 6.54 23.88
CA ILE A 277 -9.72 5.77 23.14
C ILE A 277 -10.40 4.50 22.61
N PRO A 278 -10.40 4.29 21.30
CA PRO A 278 -10.93 3.08 20.67
C PRO A 278 -10.19 1.84 21.20
N SER A 279 -10.92 0.79 21.56
CA SER A 279 -10.34 -0.43 22.11
C SER A 279 -9.42 -1.15 21.12
N ASP A 280 -9.63 -0.97 19.83
CA ASP A 280 -8.78 -1.46 18.73
C ASP A 280 -7.37 -0.87 18.77
N LEU A 281 -7.15 0.30 19.40
CA LEU A 281 -5.78 0.83 19.55
C LEU A 281 -4.95 0.07 20.59
N TYR A 282 -5.58 -0.69 21.49
CA TYR A 282 -4.93 -1.50 22.53
C TYR A 282 -4.70 -2.96 22.12
N ILE A 283 -5.15 -3.34 20.93
CA ILE A 283 -4.99 -4.67 20.36
C ILE A 283 -4.37 -4.50 18.98
N ALA A 284 -3.08 -4.81 18.86
CA ALA A 284 -2.44 -4.97 17.57
C ALA A 284 -3.13 -6.13 16.85
N GLU A 285 -3.74 -5.86 15.70
CA GLU A 285 -4.17 -6.89 14.78
C GLU A 285 -3.77 -6.46 13.37
N GLY A 286 -2.92 -7.25 12.73
CA GLY A 286 -2.61 -7.01 11.33
C GLY A 286 -3.81 -7.20 10.41
N PRO A 287 -3.75 -6.72 9.16
CA PRO A 287 -4.84 -6.81 8.20
C PRO A 287 -5.08 -8.25 7.72
N THR A 288 -6.24 -8.49 7.11
CA THR A 288 -6.46 -9.73 6.36
C THR A 288 -5.67 -9.73 5.05
N GLY A 289 -5.29 -10.93 4.61
CA GLY A 289 -4.56 -11.18 3.39
C GLY A 289 -5.33 -10.89 2.10
N PRO A 290 -4.64 -10.89 0.95
CA PRO A 290 -5.21 -10.46 -0.33
C PRO A 290 -6.43 -11.28 -0.76
N GLY A 291 -6.53 -12.54 -0.34
CA GLY A 291 -7.66 -13.42 -0.70
C GLY A 291 -9.02 -12.93 -0.21
N THR A 292 -9.06 -12.01 0.76
CA THR A 292 -10.30 -11.36 1.23
C THR A 292 -10.69 -10.11 0.45
N ARG A 293 -9.83 -9.63 -0.45
CA ARG A 293 -9.95 -8.31 -1.08
C ARG A 293 -10.64 -8.44 -2.43
N GLY A 294 -11.72 -7.67 -2.63
CA GLY A 294 -12.48 -7.70 -3.88
C GLY A 294 -11.64 -7.32 -5.10
N TRP A 295 -10.63 -6.47 -4.91
CA TRP A 295 -9.69 -6.03 -5.96
C TRP A 295 -8.61 -7.06 -6.34
N ILE A 296 -8.58 -8.25 -5.73
CA ILE A 296 -7.65 -9.34 -6.09
C ILE A 296 -8.21 -10.29 -7.16
N VAL A 297 -9.52 -10.40 -7.29
CA VAL A 297 -10.15 -11.27 -8.29
C VAL A 297 -10.05 -10.62 -9.66
N THR A 298 -9.43 -11.24 -10.67
CA THR A 298 -9.45 -10.71 -12.03
C THR A 298 -10.77 -11.02 -12.71
N SER A 299 -11.29 -10.05 -13.45
CA SER A 299 -12.36 -10.27 -14.43
C SER A 299 -11.72 -10.75 -15.75
N GLU A 300 -12.05 -11.97 -16.17
CA GLU A 300 -11.78 -12.66 -17.46
C GLU A 300 -10.44 -12.40 -18.20
N GLU A 301 -9.82 -13.49 -18.69
CA GLU A 301 -8.47 -13.58 -19.29
C GLU A 301 -8.12 -12.55 -20.39
N GLY A 302 -9.09 -11.91 -21.04
CA GLY A 302 -8.88 -10.89 -22.07
C GLY A 302 -8.32 -9.56 -21.57
N ALA A 303 -8.52 -9.23 -20.30
CA ALA A 303 -8.06 -7.99 -19.64
C ALA A 303 -6.54 -7.95 -19.45
N VAL A 304 -5.97 -9.08 -19.03
CA VAL A 304 -4.57 -9.22 -18.62
C VAL A 304 -3.60 -8.99 -19.79
N ARG A 305 -3.96 -9.42 -21.00
CA ARG A 305 -3.15 -9.19 -22.21
C ARG A 305 -3.08 -7.70 -22.59
N LYS A 306 -4.16 -6.94 -22.37
CA LYS A 306 -4.23 -5.49 -22.71
C LYS A 306 -3.42 -4.62 -21.75
N ALA A 307 -3.45 -4.93 -20.46
CA ALA A 307 -2.65 -4.21 -19.45
C ALA A 307 -1.13 -4.42 -19.62
N ARG A 308 -0.68 -5.63 -19.98
CA ARG A 308 0.74 -5.90 -20.26
C ARG A 308 1.29 -5.06 -21.42
N CYS A 309 0.47 -4.74 -22.43
CA CYS A 309 0.85 -3.83 -23.52
C CYS A 309 0.98 -2.38 -23.04
N TYR A 310 0.09 -1.90 -22.17
CA TYR A 310 0.18 -0.55 -21.60
C TYR A 310 1.45 -0.37 -20.76
N ILE A 311 1.74 -1.31 -19.85
CA ILE A 311 2.95 -1.27 -19.01
C ILE A 311 4.23 -1.34 -19.86
N LYS A 312 4.26 -2.17 -20.91
CA LYS A 312 5.37 -2.20 -21.87
C LYS A 312 5.51 -0.90 -22.67
N ALA A 313 4.40 -0.27 -23.08
CA ALA A 313 4.41 0.99 -23.81
C ALA A 313 4.91 2.17 -22.95
N VAL A 314 4.53 2.21 -21.66
CA VAL A 314 5.07 3.16 -20.69
C VAL A 314 6.58 2.97 -20.53
N LYS A 315 7.05 1.72 -20.40
CA LYS A 315 8.48 1.38 -20.32
C LYS A 315 9.27 1.84 -21.56
N LEU A 316 8.70 1.72 -22.76
CA LEU A 316 9.32 2.17 -24.01
C LEU A 316 9.40 3.70 -24.11
N ARG A 317 8.35 4.45 -23.75
CA ARG A 317 8.38 5.93 -23.79
C ARG A 317 9.43 6.54 -22.83
N VAL A 318 9.65 5.95 -21.66
CA VAL A 318 10.65 6.43 -20.69
C VAL A 318 12.09 6.27 -21.22
N LEU A 319 12.39 5.16 -21.91
CA LEU A 319 13.71 4.94 -22.51
C LEU A 319 13.99 5.90 -23.68
N THR A 320 12.98 6.23 -24.49
CA THR A 320 13.12 7.18 -25.60
C THR A 320 13.40 8.60 -25.10
N ILE A 321 12.73 9.06 -24.03
CA ILE A 321 12.95 10.39 -23.46
C ILE A 321 14.37 10.51 -22.87
N LEU A 322 14.86 9.48 -22.18
CA LEU A 322 16.22 9.46 -21.63
C LEU A 322 17.32 9.47 -22.70
N GLN A 323 17.11 8.82 -23.86
CA GLN A 323 18.04 8.86 -24.98
C GLN A 323 18.06 10.22 -25.71
N ILE A 324 16.90 10.88 -25.85
CA ILE A 324 16.81 12.22 -26.47
C ILE A 324 17.58 13.26 -25.66
N THR A 325 17.56 13.18 -24.32
CA THR A 325 18.36 14.09 -23.48
C THR A 325 19.88 13.87 -23.57
N LYS A 326 20.36 12.70 -23.98
CA LYS A 326 21.81 12.42 -24.13
C LYS A 326 22.36 12.73 -25.53
N PHE A 327 21.52 12.83 -26.56
CA PHE A 327 21.95 13.00 -27.95
C PHE A 327 21.42 14.30 -28.56
N HIS A 328 21.86 15.44 -28.00
CA HIS A 328 21.71 16.76 -28.64
C HIS A 328 22.82 17.08 -29.65
N ASN A 329 23.42 16.07 -30.29
CA ASN A 329 24.28 16.29 -31.46
C ASN A 329 24.02 15.19 -32.48
N ALA A 330 23.24 15.57 -33.50
CA ALA A 330 23.06 14.95 -34.82
C ALA A 330 22.83 13.43 -34.87
N ILE A 331 21.61 13.02 -35.24
CA ILE A 331 21.28 11.90 -36.15
C ILE A 331 19.75 11.86 -36.31
N GLU A 332 19.26 11.75 -37.56
CA GLU A 332 17.89 11.32 -37.86
C GLU A 332 17.73 9.87 -37.39
N ILE A 333 16.87 9.64 -36.40
CA ILE A 333 16.49 8.28 -35.97
C ILE A 333 15.18 7.94 -36.65
N GLU A 334 15.25 6.90 -37.49
CA GLU A 334 14.11 6.27 -38.13
C GLU A 334 13.16 5.70 -37.05
N TYR A 335 11.92 6.16 -37.09
CA TYR A 335 10.87 5.81 -36.13
C TYR A 335 10.45 4.34 -36.34
N VAL A 336 11.09 3.40 -35.64
CA VAL A 336 10.55 2.03 -35.54
C VAL A 336 9.40 2.06 -34.53
N SER A 337 8.22 2.47 -35.00
CA SER A 337 7.00 2.19 -34.26
C SER A 337 6.78 0.67 -34.30
N GLU A 338 7.18 -0.06 -33.27
CA GLU A 338 6.55 -1.33 -32.98
C GLU A 338 5.09 -1.05 -32.62
N LYS A 339 4.25 -0.94 -33.64
CA LYS A 339 2.81 -1.03 -33.48
C LYS A 339 2.56 -2.36 -32.77
N CYS A 340 2.06 -2.31 -31.53
CA CYS A 340 1.31 -3.43 -30.98
C CYS A 340 0.17 -3.70 -31.98
N ARG A 341 0.38 -4.66 -32.90
CA ARG A 341 -0.67 -5.14 -33.78
C ARG A 341 -1.61 -5.93 -32.90
N TRP A 342 -2.76 -5.33 -32.63
CA TRP A 342 -3.92 -6.02 -32.08
C TRP A 342 -4.45 -6.92 -33.19
N GLU A 343 -4.04 -8.18 -33.21
CA GLU A 343 -4.78 -9.18 -33.96
C GLU A 343 -6.12 -9.37 -33.25
N THR A 344 -7.17 -8.89 -33.88
CA THR A 344 -8.55 -9.24 -33.56
C THR A 344 -8.68 -10.75 -33.76
N TYR A 345 -8.62 -11.51 -32.67
CA TYR A 345 -9.10 -12.89 -32.69
C TYR A 345 -10.61 -12.85 -32.62
N ASP A 346 -11.22 -13.17 -33.75
CA ASP A 346 -12.63 -13.42 -33.90
C ASP A 346 -13.03 -14.52 -32.92
N THR A 347 -14.00 -14.24 -32.04
CA THR A 347 -14.59 -15.26 -31.17
C THR A 347 -15.62 -16.02 -32.01
N GLN A 348 -15.15 -16.99 -32.76
CA GLN A 348 -15.91 -18.13 -33.25
C GLN A 348 -15.19 -19.36 -32.70
N THR A 349 -15.75 -20.20 -31.83
CA THR A 349 -17.12 -20.74 -31.71
C THR A 349 -17.43 -21.15 -30.27
#